data_AF-A0A835NIK0-F1
#
_entry.id   AF-A0A835NIK0-F1
#
_cell.length_a   1.000
_cell.length_b   1.000
_cell.length_c   1.000
_cell.angle_alpha   90.00
_cell.angle_beta   90.00
_cell.angle_gamma   90.00
#
_symmetry.space_group_name_H-M   'P 1'
#
loop_
_entity.id
_entity.type
_entity.pdbx_description
1 polymer ?
#
loop_
_entity_poly.entity_id
_entity_poly.type
_entity_poly.pdbx_seq_one_letter_code
_entity_poly.pdbx_strand_id
1 'polypeptide(L)' 'MSLLPELHACPPAGLLAEKDSNYCICRTPCNLTRYNKELSMVKIPSKTSAKYLEKKFNKSEKYIS' A
#
# COMPACT_ATOMS: atom_id res chain seq x y z
N MET A 1 19.67 -35.20 9.82
CA MET A 1 20.78 -34.32 9.41
C MET A 1 20.80 -34.25 7.90
N SER A 2 20.08 -33.27 7.34
CA SER A 2 20.30 -32.69 6.02
C SER A 2 19.37 -31.50 5.98
N LEU A 3 19.93 -30.36 6.42
CA LEU A 3 19.33 -29.04 6.31
C LEU A 3 18.78 -28.85 4.89
N LEU A 4 17.67 -28.14 4.78
CA LEU A 4 17.21 -27.54 3.53
C LEU A 4 18.22 -26.46 3.09
N PRO A 5 18.83 -26.54 1.89
CA PRO A 5 19.10 -25.35 1.11
C PRO A 5 18.18 -25.34 -0.11
N GLU A 6 18.20 -24.27 -0.89
CA GLU A 6 17.22 -23.89 -1.91
C GLU A 6 15.99 -23.13 -1.38
N LEU A 7 16.16 -22.36 -0.30
CA LEU A 7 15.33 -21.17 -0.09
C LEU A 7 15.90 -20.08 -1.02
N HIS A 8 15.47 -20.05 -2.28
CA HIS A 8 15.68 -18.88 -3.14
C HIS A 8 15.22 -17.65 -2.34
N ALA A 9 16.16 -16.75 -2.05
CA ALA A 9 15.96 -15.63 -1.16
C ALA A 9 14.79 -14.77 -1.68
N CYS A 10 13.62 -14.86 -1.04
CA CYS A 10 12.55 -13.91 -1.28
C CYS A 10 13.04 -12.59 -0.66
N PRO A 11 13.26 -11.52 -1.46
CA PRO A 11 13.77 -10.27 -0.92
C PRO A 11 12.83 -9.78 0.19
N PRO A 12 13.36 -9.18 1.27
CA PRO A 12 12.51 -8.58 2.29
C PRO A 12 11.55 -7.60 1.61
N ALA A 13 10.29 -7.56 2.05
CA ALA A 13 9.18 -6.84 1.43
C ALA A 13 9.41 -5.32 1.18
N GLY A 14 10.55 -4.77 1.63
CA GLY A 14 11.01 -3.42 1.33
C GLY A 14 11.85 -3.25 0.06
N LEU A 15 12.15 -4.33 -0.68
CA LEU A 15 12.87 -4.28 -1.96
C LEU A 15 12.00 -4.81 -3.11
N LEU A 16 10.84 -4.17 -3.33
CA LEU A 16 10.05 -4.41 -4.54
C LEU A 16 10.59 -3.51 -5.66
N ALA A 17 11.65 -3.96 -6.32
CA ALA A 17 12.14 -3.37 -7.56
C ALA A 17 11.53 -4.11 -8.76
N GLU A 18 11.16 -3.37 -9.81
CA GLU A 18 10.75 -3.93 -11.10
C GLU A 18 11.99 -4.53 -11.79
N LYS A 19 12.37 -5.75 -11.43
CA LYS A 19 13.41 -6.52 -12.11
C LYS A 19 12.96 -7.96 -12.34
N ASP A 20 13.43 -8.50 -13.45
CA ASP A 20 12.99 -9.72 -14.13
C ASP A 20 12.40 -10.84 -13.24
N SER A 21 11.26 -11.35 -13.70
CA SER A 21 10.42 -12.38 -13.10
C SER A 21 11.09 -13.74 -12.86
N ASN A 22 12.32 -13.94 -13.34
CA ASN A 22 13.08 -15.18 -13.21
C ASN A 22 14.07 -15.19 -12.03
N TYR A 23 14.26 -14.04 -11.34
CA TYR A 23 15.27 -13.91 -10.29
C TYR A 23 14.78 -14.39 -8.91
N CYS A 24 13.48 -14.35 -8.63
CA CYS A 24 12.91 -14.77 -7.35
C CYS A 24 11.60 -15.54 -7.53
N ILE A 25 11.65 -16.86 -7.34
CA ILE A 25 10.45 -17.73 -7.34
C ILE A 25 10.07 -18.00 -5.88
N CYS A 26 9.10 -17.25 -5.35
CA CYS A 26 8.61 -17.45 -3.98
C CYS A 26 7.44 -18.46 -3.99
N ARG A 27 7.56 -19.53 -3.20
CA ARG A 27 6.44 -20.45 -2.95
C ARG A 27 5.43 -19.78 -2.02
N THR A 28 4.14 -19.95 -2.29
CA THR A 28 3.07 -19.47 -1.42
C THR A 28 3.20 -20.14 -0.03
N PRO A 29 3.27 -19.38 1.07
CA PRO A 29 3.43 -19.96 2.41
C PRO A 29 2.14 -20.62 2.90
N CYS A 30 2.27 -21.55 3.84
CA CYS A 30 1.14 -22.36 4.34
C CYS A 30 0.17 -21.59 5.24
N ASN A 31 0.65 -20.55 5.93
CA ASN A 31 -0.16 -19.73 6.82
C ASN A 31 -0.19 -18.29 6.26
N LEU A 32 -1.37 -17.87 5.81
CA LEU A 32 -1.60 -16.60 5.14
C LEU A 32 -2.78 -15.88 5.78
N THR A 33 -2.54 -14.66 6.25
CA THR A 33 -3.61 -13.79 6.74
C THR A 33 -3.97 -12.78 5.66
N ARG A 34 -5.09 -13.02 4.96
CA ARG A 34 -5.64 -12.09 3.97
C ARG A 34 -6.76 -11.27 4.60
N TYR A 35 -6.62 -9.95 4.57
CA TYR A 35 -7.66 -9.02 4.99
C TYR A 35 -8.44 -8.55 3.77
N ASN A 36 -9.70 -9.00 3.65
CA ASN A 36 -10.61 -8.46 2.66
C ASN A 36 -10.92 -7.00 3.02
N LYS A 37 -10.89 -6.12 2.02
CA LYS A 37 -11.23 -4.71 2.19
C LYS A 37 -12.44 -4.40 1.33
N GLU A 38 -13.52 -3.96 1.97
CA GLU A 38 -14.60 -3.28 1.29
C GLU A 38 -14.35 -1.78 1.41
N LEU A 39 -14.09 -1.12 0.29
CA LEU A 39 -13.83 0.31 0.26
C LEU A 39 -15.14 1.05 -0.02
N SER A 40 -15.41 2.07 0.79
CA SER A 40 -16.44 3.07 0.52
C SER A 40 -15.79 4.45 0.55
N MET A 41 -16.14 5.29 -0.43
CA MET A 41 -15.62 6.66 -0.56
C MET A 41 -16.75 7.65 -0.38
N VAL A 42 -16.44 8.76 0.29
CA VAL A 42 -17.36 9.90 0.46
C VAL A 42 -16.70 11.16 -0.05
N LYS A 43 -17.52 12.14 -0.46
CA LYS A 43 -17.00 13.43 -0.91
C LYS A 43 -16.53 14.24 0.30
N ILE A 44 -15.23 14.49 0.37
CA ILE A 44 -14.58 15.44 1.28
C ILE A 44 -13.86 16.45 0.38
N PRO A 45 -13.97 17.75 0.63
CA PRO A 45 -14.66 18.48 1.71
C PRO A 45 -16.16 18.74 1.41
N SER A 46 -16.93 19.03 2.45
CA SER A 46 -18.24 19.68 2.33
C SER A 46 -18.09 21.21 2.16
N LYS A 47 -19.13 21.90 1.68
CA LYS A 47 -19.14 23.37 1.47
C LYS A 47 -18.76 24.17 2.72
N THR A 48 -19.09 23.68 3.92
CA THR A 48 -18.75 24.35 5.19
C THR A 48 -17.31 24.03 5.63
N SER A 49 -16.87 22.78 5.45
CA SER A 49 -15.52 22.36 5.81
C SER A 49 -14.43 22.93 4.90
N ALA A 50 -14.73 23.18 3.62
CA ALA A 50 -13.79 23.76 2.66
C ALA A 50 -13.20 25.09 3.18
N LYS A 51 -14.06 26.02 3.60
CA LYS A 51 -13.66 27.33 4.18
C LYS A 51 -12.77 27.22 5.42
N TYR A 52 -13.01 26.21 6.26
CA TYR A 52 -12.17 25.97 7.45
C TYR A 52 -10.79 25.43 7.04
N LEU A 53 -10.77 24.46 6.12
CA LEU A 53 -9.55 23.82 5.64
C LEU A 53 -8.67 24.79 4.87
N GLU A 54 -9.25 25.71 4.10
CA GLU A 54 -8.53 26.79 3.42
C GLU A 54 -7.71 27.64 4.38
N LYS A 55 -8.33 28.12 5.47
CA LYS A 55 -7.66 28.94 6.49
C LYS A 55 -6.61 28.15 7.26
N LYS A 56 -6.88 26.88 7.54
CA LYS A 56 -5.97 26.02 8.31
C LYS A 56 -4.71 25.64 7.54
N PHE A 57 -4.86 25.33 6.26
CA PHE A 57 -3.76 24.85 5.41
C PHE A 57 -3.17 25.93 4.50
N ASN A 58 -3.69 27.16 4.57
CA ASN A 58 -3.35 28.28 3.70
C ASN A 58 -3.34 27.88 2.21
N LYS A 59 -4.41 27.19 1.80
CA LYS A 59 -4.69 26.75 0.43
C LYS A 59 -6.03 27.34 -0.02
N SER A 60 -6.21 27.55 -1.31
CA SER A 60 -7.47 28.06 -1.86
C SER A 60 -8.57 26.99 -1.87
N GLU A 61 -9.84 27.41 -1.86
CA GLU A 61 -11.00 26.51 -1.93
C GLU A 61 -10.87 25.49 -3.05
N LYS A 62 -10.49 25.98 -4.23
CA LYS A 62 -10.28 25.18 -5.45
C LYS A 62 -9.21 24.09 -5.32
N TYR A 63 -8.25 24.25 -4.41
CA TYR A 63 -7.22 23.25 -4.16
C TYR A 63 -7.70 22.17 -3.17
N ILE A 64 -8.62 22.55 -2.27
CA ILE A 64 -9.14 21.69 -1.21
C ILE A 64 -10.39 20.91 -1.67
N SER A 65 -11.15 21.42 -2.63
CA SER A 65 -12.45 20.91 -3.09
C SER A 65 -12.44 20.00 -4.32
#